data_AF-A0A925KF77-F1
#
_entry.id   AF-A0A925KF77-F1
#
_cell.length_a   1.000
_cell.length_b   1.000
_cell.length_c   1.000
_cell.angle_alpha   90.00
_cell.angle_beta   90.00
_cell.angle_gamma   90.00
#
_symmetry.space_group_name_H-M   'P 1'
#
loop_
_entity.id
_entity.type
_entity.pdbx_description
1 polymer ?
#
loop_
_entity_poly.entity_id
_entity_poly.type
_entity_poly.pdbx_seq_one_letter_code
_entity_poly.pdbx_strand_id
1 'polypeptide(L)'
;MIARDQFNFSDLELWLDHNRVTEIECLVPDLTGVARGKILPRQKFTEDRGMRLPEAVVAMGVTGEFPEEGPYYDVIKPTDRDMHLRPDPTTVRIVPWATDPTAQVIHDCYDREGVLVPFAPRSVLRHVCDLYAAQGWDPVVAPELEFYLVARNTDPDVPLKPPVGRSGRSETSRQAYSIDAVNEFDPLFEDVYAYCEKMELNVDTLIHEVGAGQMEINFFHAHPL
;
A
#
# COMPACT_ATOMS: atom_id res chain seq x y z
N MET A 1 -2.12 -14.43 10.29
CA MET A 1 -1.77 -14.42 8.85
C MET A 1 -2.00 -15.81 8.27
N ILE A 2 -2.76 -15.94 7.18
CA ILE A 2 -2.71 -17.18 6.38
C ILE A 2 -1.35 -17.16 5.69
N ALA A 3 -0.47 -18.12 5.98
CA ALA A 3 0.80 -18.23 5.30
C ALA A 3 0.53 -18.47 3.80
N ARG A 4 0.86 -17.48 2.96
CA ARG A 4 0.64 -17.51 1.51
C ARG A 4 1.94 -17.66 0.72
N ASP A 5 3.01 -18.09 1.37
CA ASP A 5 4.37 -18.15 0.81
C ASP A 5 4.50 -19.10 -0.39
N GLN A 6 3.49 -19.94 -0.64
CA GLN A 6 3.38 -20.84 -1.79
C GLN A 6 2.15 -20.56 -2.69
N PHE A 7 1.46 -19.45 -2.45
CA PHE A 7 0.26 -19.07 -3.18
C PHE A 7 0.63 -18.69 -4.61
N ASN A 8 0.19 -19.50 -5.58
CA ASN A 8 0.58 -19.35 -6.98
C ASN A 8 -0.58 -18.76 -7.81
N PHE A 9 -0.37 -18.66 -9.12
CA PHE A 9 -1.36 -18.06 -10.02
C PHE A 9 -2.66 -18.88 -10.13
N SER A 10 -2.60 -20.21 -10.03
CA SER A 10 -3.82 -21.03 -10.00
C SER A 10 -4.60 -20.79 -8.71
N ASP A 11 -3.93 -20.63 -7.58
CA ASP A 11 -4.57 -20.27 -6.31
C ASP A 11 -5.21 -18.87 -6.38
N LEU A 12 -4.53 -17.93 -7.04
CA LEU A 12 -5.06 -16.59 -7.29
C LEU A 12 -6.36 -16.64 -8.10
N GLU A 13 -6.39 -17.38 -9.20
CA GLU A 13 -7.61 -17.52 -10.03
C GLU A 13 -8.77 -18.13 -9.22
N LEU A 14 -8.51 -19.18 -8.45
CA LEU A 14 -9.52 -19.78 -7.57
C LEU A 14 -10.00 -18.81 -6.49
N TRP A 15 -9.10 -18.02 -5.92
CA TRP A 15 -9.43 -17.01 -4.92
C TRP A 15 -10.28 -15.89 -5.50
N LEU A 16 -9.94 -15.41 -6.70
CA LEU A 16 -10.71 -14.39 -7.42
C LEU A 16 -12.13 -14.89 -7.73
N ASP A 17 -12.26 -16.15 -8.16
CA ASP A 17 -13.56 -16.79 -8.44
C ASP A 17 -14.40 -16.95 -7.18
N HIS A 18 -13.79 -17.44 -6.09
CA HIS A 18 -14.45 -17.61 -4.79
C HIS A 18 -15.01 -16.28 -4.27
N ASN A 19 -14.25 -15.20 -4.43
CA ASN A 19 -14.64 -13.85 -4.02
C ASN A 19 -15.48 -13.11 -5.07
N ARG A 20 -15.79 -13.75 -6.21
CA ARG A 20 -16.59 -13.20 -7.32
C ARG A 20 -16.06 -11.86 -7.84
N VAL A 21 -14.73 -11.72 -7.88
CA VAL A 21 -14.06 -10.48 -8.25
C VAL A 21 -14.32 -10.15 -9.72
N THR A 22 -14.75 -8.92 -9.98
CA THR A 22 -15.01 -8.39 -11.34
C THR A 22 -13.93 -7.43 -11.82
N GLU A 23 -13.25 -6.76 -10.89
CA GLU A 23 -12.20 -5.76 -11.18
C GLU A 23 -10.95 -6.01 -10.33
N ILE A 24 -9.79 -5.72 -10.90
CA ILE A 24 -8.50 -5.92 -10.23
C ILE A 24 -7.67 -4.64 -10.35
N GLU A 25 -7.39 -4.02 -9.21
CA GLU A 25 -6.41 -2.96 -9.06
C GLU A 25 -5.00 -3.56 -9.09
N CYS A 26 -4.30 -3.35 -10.20
CA CYS A 26 -2.92 -3.79 -10.36
C CYS A 26 -2.01 -2.68 -9.86
N LEU A 27 -1.27 -2.91 -8.79
CA LEU A 27 -0.53 -1.87 -8.06
C LEU A 27 0.99 -2.07 -8.15
N VAL A 28 1.73 -0.96 -8.25
CA VAL A 28 3.18 -0.86 -8.09
C VAL A 28 3.49 0.39 -7.27
N PRO A 29 4.29 0.31 -6.20
CA PRO A 29 4.74 1.50 -5.49
C PRO A 29 5.78 2.26 -6.32
N ASP A 30 5.64 3.59 -6.40
CA ASP A 30 6.72 4.46 -6.90
C ASP A 30 7.73 4.78 -5.78
N LEU A 31 8.84 5.46 -6.13
CA LEU A 31 9.90 5.84 -5.21
C LEU A 31 9.45 6.81 -4.11
N THR A 32 8.30 7.44 -4.26
CA THR A 32 7.70 8.32 -3.25
C THR A 32 6.72 7.58 -2.33
N GLY A 33 6.50 6.28 -2.57
CA GLY A 33 5.57 5.44 -1.83
C GLY A 33 4.13 5.51 -2.33
N VAL A 34 3.85 6.22 -3.43
CA VAL A 34 2.49 6.31 -4.00
C VAL A 34 2.21 5.06 -4.83
N ALA A 35 1.05 4.45 -4.63
CA ALA A 35 0.59 3.34 -5.44
C ALA A 35 0.22 3.82 -6.85
N ARG A 36 0.84 3.23 -7.87
CA ARG A 36 0.60 3.48 -9.29
C ARG A 36 0.09 2.21 -9.95
N GLY A 37 -0.70 2.33 -11.02
CA GLY A 37 -1.32 1.14 -11.54
C GLY A 37 -2.35 1.32 -12.64
N LYS A 38 -3.07 0.23 -12.89
CA LYS A 38 -4.27 0.19 -13.74
C LYS A 38 -5.32 -0.68 -13.06
N ILE A 39 -6.58 -0.33 -13.29
CA ILE A 39 -7.71 -1.20 -12.97
C ILE A 39 -7.99 -2.03 -14.22
N LEU A 40 -7.99 -3.36 -14.07
CA LEU A 40 -8.27 -4.30 -15.15
C LEU A 40 -9.56 -5.07 -14.85
N PRO A 41 -10.43 -5.27 -15.86
CA PRO A 41 -11.50 -6.26 -15.75
C PRO A 41 -10.92 -7.66 -15.51
N ARG A 42 -11.60 -8.45 -14.68
CA ARG A 42 -11.22 -9.82 -14.29
C ARG A 42 -10.75 -10.68 -15.46
N GLN A 43 -11.50 -10.69 -16.57
CA GLN A 43 -11.17 -11.49 -17.74
C GLN A 43 -9.84 -11.08 -18.37
N LYS A 44 -9.62 -9.77 -18.52
CA LYS A 44 -8.40 -9.24 -19.13
C LYS A 44 -7.17 -9.53 -18.28
N PHE A 45 -7.29 -9.45 -16.96
CA PHE A 45 -6.21 -9.80 -16.04
C PHE A 45 -5.74 -11.24 -16.22
N THR A 46 -6.65 -12.20 -16.41
CA THR A 46 -6.30 -13.63 -16.61
C THR A 46 -5.65 -13.90 -17.95
N GLU A 47 -6.10 -13.20 -19.00
CA GLU A 47 -5.56 -13.32 -20.35
C GLU A 47 -4.14 -12.73 -20.41
N ASP A 48 -3.96 -11.50 -19.90
CA ASP A 48 -2.71 -10.76 -20.00
C ASP A 48 -1.69 -11.17 -18.92
N ARG A 49 -2.15 -11.74 -17.80
CA ARG A 49 -1.36 -12.15 -16.62
C ARG A 49 -0.39 -11.08 -16.13
N GLY A 50 -0.81 -9.83 -16.22
CA GLY A 50 0.00 -8.66 -15.92
C GLY A 50 -0.42 -7.44 -16.73
N MET A 51 0.42 -6.42 -16.71
CA MET A 51 0.21 -5.20 -17.49
C MET A 51 1.55 -4.58 -17.92
N ARG A 52 1.47 -3.51 -18.69
CA ARG A 52 2.64 -2.66 -18.99
C ARG A 52 2.47 -1.27 -18.43
N LEU A 53 3.54 -0.71 -17.90
CA LEU A 53 3.65 0.70 -17.52
C LEU A 53 5.02 1.24 -17.96
N PRO A 54 5.12 2.53 -18.30
CA PRO A 54 6.41 3.16 -18.57
C PRO A 54 7.28 3.21 -17.31
N GLU A 55 8.60 3.05 -17.48
CA GLU A 55 9.60 3.13 -16.41
C GLU A 55 9.49 4.42 -15.59
N ALA A 56 9.19 5.54 -16.26
CA ALA A 56 9.08 6.86 -15.64
C ALA A 56 8.07 6.91 -14.47
N VAL A 57 7.04 6.06 -14.47
CA VAL A 57 6.02 6.02 -13.40
C VAL A 57 6.61 5.66 -12.04
N VAL A 58 7.68 4.86 -12.02
CA VAL A 58 8.35 4.44 -10.77
C VAL A 58 9.10 5.60 -10.12
N ALA A 59 9.54 6.59 -10.90
CA ALA A 59 10.39 7.69 -10.43
C ALA A 59 9.76 9.07 -10.66
N MET A 60 8.43 9.11 -10.76
CA MET A 60 7.66 10.35 -10.80
C MET A 60 7.71 11.03 -9.42
N GLY A 61 7.78 12.37 -9.41
CA GLY A 61 7.70 13.16 -8.18
C GLY A 61 6.30 13.15 -7.57
N VAL A 62 6.20 13.56 -6.30
CA VAL A 62 4.92 13.63 -5.55
C VAL A 62 3.89 14.56 -6.21
N THR A 63 4.35 15.57 -6.95
CA THR A 63 3.51 16.52 -7.71
C THR A 63 3.09 15.99 -9.08
N GLY A 64 3.59 14.82 -9.49
CA GLY A 64 3.37 14.24 -10.83
C GLY A 64 4.40 14.67 -11.88
N GLU A 65 5.38 15.50 -11.51
CA GLU A 65 6.45 15.96 -12.40
C GLU A 65 7.62 14.96 -12.48
N PHE A 66 8.44 15.08 -13.52
CA PHE A 66 9.63 14.27 -13.71
C PHE A 66 10.89 15.12 -13.50
N PRO A 67 11.98 14.56 -12.94
CA PRO A 67 13.26 15.24 -12.91
C PRO A 67 13.74 15.64 -14.30
N GLU A 68 14.20 16.88 -14.48
CA GLU A 68 14.70 17.39 -15.76
C GLU A 68 16.17 17.01 -16.02
N GLU A 69 16.92 16.66 -14.96
CA GLU A 69 18.32 16.25 -15.03
C GLU A 69 18.74 15.39 -13.82
N GLY A 70 19.98 14.91 -13.83
CA GLY A 70 20.59 14.19 -12.71
C GLY A 70 20.42 12.67 -12.78
N PRO A 71 20.54 11.97 -11.63
CA PRO A 71 20.68 10.51 -11.58
C PRO A 71 19.44 9.75 -12.08
N TYR A 72 18.32 10.44 -12.27
CA TYR A 72 17.13 9.90 -12.94
C TYR A 72 17.50 9.33 -14.33
N TYR A 73 18.26 10.10 -15.13
CA TYR A 73 18.62 9.70 -16.49
C TYR A 73 19.79 8.72 -16.58
N ASP A 74 20.39 8.35 -15.44
CA ASP A 74 21.37 7.26 -15.37
C ASP A 74 20.66 5.90 -15.52
N VAL A 75 19.38 5.82 -15.12
CA VAL A 75 18.60 4.57 -15.08
C VAL A 75 17.37 4.58 -15.98
N ILE A 76 16.66 5.72 -16.09
CA ILE A 76 15.47 5.86 -16.92
C ILE A 76 15.82 6.69 -18.16
N LYS A 77 15.79 6.06 -19.32
CA LYS A 77 16.17 6.73 -20.57
C LYS A 77 15.04 7.66 -21.04
N PRO A 78 15.36 8.75 -21.77
CA PRO A 78 14.33 9.61 -22.39
C PRO A 78 13.38 8.88 -23.34
N THR A 79 13.76 7.68 -23.82
CA THR A 79 12.88 6.82 -24.63
C THR A 79 11.75 6.17 -23.83
N ASP A 80 11.81 6.22 -22.50
CA ASP A 80 10.82 5.72 -21.53
C ASP A 80 10.20 4.38 -21.92
N ARG A 81 10.95 3.31 -21.64
CA ARG A 81 10.54 1.98 -22.10
C ARG A 81 9.42 1.44 -21.22
N ASP A 82 8.53 0.67 -21.82
CA ASP A 82 7.56 -0.12 -21.06
C ASP A 82 8.25 -1.21 -20.24
N MET A 83 7.89 -1.27 -18.96
CA MET A 83 8.10 -2.42 -18.08
C MET A 83 6.96 -3.42 -18.24
N HIS A 84 7.26 -4.70 -18.00
CA HIS A 84 6.29 -5.77 -17.84
C HIS A 84 6.02 -6.00 -16.35
N LEU A 85 4.79 -5.79 -15.94
CA LEU A 85 4.37 -5.95 -14.55
C LEU A 85 3.77 -7.33 -14.38
N ARG A 86 4.30 -8.10 -13.44
CA ARG A 86 3.80 -9.45 -13.12
C ARG A 86 3.18 -9.44 -11.73
N PRO A 87 1.95 -9.94 -11.54
CA PRO A 87 1.31 -9.97 -10.24
C PRO A 87 2.09 -10.87 -9.29
N ASP A 88 2.20 -10.46 -8.03
CA ASP A 88 2.57 -11.32 -6.92
C ASP A 88 1.28 -11.87 -6.28
N PRO A 89 0.92 -13.14 -6.53
CA PRO A 89 -0.32 -13.73 -6.04
C PRO A 89 -0.46 -13.67 -4.52
N THR A 90 0.65 -13.69 -3.77
CA THR A 90 0.63 -13.70 -2.29
C THR A 90 0.03 -12.41 -1.71
N THR A 91 0.09 -11.33 -2.48
CA THR A 91 -0.32 -9.97 -2.10
C THR A 91 -1.79 -9.68 -2.37
N VAL A 92 -2.54 -10.57 -3.03
CA VAL A 92 -3.95 -10.31 -3.38
C VAL A 92 -4.79 -10.06 -2.13
N ARG A 93 -5.54 -8.95 -2.12
CA ARG A 93 -6.51 -8.59 -1.08
C ARG A 93 -7.80 -8.08 -1.69
N ILE A 94 -8.93 -8.23 -1.00
CA ILE A 94 -10.17 -7.56 -1.39
C ILE A 94 -10.06 -6.06 -1.10
N VAL A 95 -10.74 -5.23 -1.87
CA VAL A 95 -10.87 -3.79 -1.64
C VAL A 95 -12.22 -3.53 -0.96
N PRO A 96 -12.30 -3.43 0.39
CA PRO A 96 -13.56 -3.53 1.12
C PRO A 96 -14.48 -2.32 0.99
N TRP A 97 -13.94 -1.19 0.51
CA TRP A 97 -14.70 0.04 0.25
C TRP A 97 -15.17 0.16 -1.20
N ALA A 98 -14.77 -0.75 -2.09
CA ALA A 98 -15.23 -0.74 -3.48
C ALA A 98 -16.71 -1.16 -3.56
N THR A 99 -17.47 -0.47 -4.41
CA THR A 99 -18.89 -0.79 -4.64
C THR A 99 -19.05 -2.16 -5.30
N ASP A 100 -18.22 -2.44 -6.30
CA ASP A 100 -18.19 -3.71 -7.01
C ASP A 100 -17.11 -4.63 -6.43
N PRO A 101 -17.26 -5.97 -6.50
CA PRO A 101 -16.25 -6.93 -6.02
C PRO A 101 -14.88 -6.69 -6.67
N THR A 102 -14.00 -6.01 -5.95
CA THR A 102 -12.71 -5.55 -6.45
C THR A 102 -11.60 -6.14 -5.61
N ALA A 103 -10.55 -6.63 -6.25
CA ALA A 103 -9.32 -7.05 -5.59
C ALA A 103 -8.17 -6.11 -5.94
N GLN A 104 -7.16 -6.03 -5.08
CA GLN A 104 -5.90 -5.38 -5.37
C GLN A 104 -4.76 -6.40 -5.33
N VAL A 105 -3.78 -6.25 -6.22
CA VAL A 105 -2.60 -7.12 -6.32
C VAL A 105 -1.36 -6.29 -6.60
N ILE A 106 -0.32 -6.45 -5.78
CA ILE A 106 0.98 -5.82 -6.01
C ILE A 106 1.69 -6.56 -7.14
N HIS A 107 2.34 -5.81 -8.02
CA HIS A 107 3.11 -6.34 -9.14
C HIS A 107 4.60 -6.04 -8.98
N ASP A 108 5.41 -6.97 -9.45
CA ASP A 108 6.85 -6.76 -9.66
C ASP A 108 7.10 -6.24 -11.08
N CYS A 109 8.04 -5.31 -11.21
CA CYS A 109 8.42 -4.69 -12.49
C CYS A 109 9.57 -5.46 -13.15
N TYR A 110 9.39 -5.86 -14.40
CA TYR A 110 10.40 -6.52 -15.22
C TYR A 110 10.68 -5.74 -16.49
N ASP A 111 11.89 -5.84 -17.02
CA ASP A 111 12.23 -5.33 -18.35
C ASP A 111 11.73 -6.28 -19.47
N ARG A 112 12.21 -6.10 -20.70
CA ARG A 112 11.80 -6.92 -21.85
C ARG A 112 12.51 -8.28 -21.87
N GLU A 113 13.67 -8.34 -21.24
CA GLU A 113 14.52 -9.50 -21.08
C GLU A 113 14.05 -10.39 -19.91
N GLY A 114 13.09 -9.90 -19.11
CA GLY A 114 12.51 -10.60 -17.98
C GLY A 114 13.32 -10.47 -16.70
N VAL A 115 14.20 -9.47 -16.61
CA VAL A 115 14.97 -9.12 -15.42
C VAL A 115 14.19 -8.09 -14.60
N LEU A 116 14.26 -8.18 -13.28
CA LEU A 116 13.64 -7.20 -12.39
C LEU A 116 14.21 -5.80 -12.65
N VAL A 117 13.33 -4.80 -12.72
CA VAL A 117 13.72 -3.39 -12.81
C VAL A 117 14.40 -3.02 -11.48
N PRO A 118 15.70 -2.68 -11.48
CA PRO A 118 16.51 -2.66 -10.26
C PRO A 118 16.20 -1.46 -9.35
N PHE A 119 15.60 -0.40 -9.90
CA PHE A 119 15.23 0.81 -9.18
C PHE A 119 13.76 0.81 -8.72
N ALA A 120 12.98 -0.23 -9.03
CA ALA A 120 11.62 -0.35 -8.50
C ALA A 120 11.67 -0.67 -6.99
N PRO A 121 10.86 -0.01 -6.12
CA PRO A 121 10.97 -0.16 -4.67
C PRO A 121 10.94 -1.61 -4.18
N ARG A 122 10.05 -2.44 -4.74
CA ARG A 122 9.92 -3.85 -4.36
C ARG A 122 11.15 -4.67 -4.79
N SER A 123 11.77 -4.34 -5.93
CA SER A 123 13.05 -4.94 -6.35
C SER A 123 14.21 -4.52 -5.44
N VAL A 124 14.26 -3.25 -5.04
CA VAL A 124 15.27 -2.73 -4.11
C VAL A 124 15.15 -3.44 -2.76
N LEU A 125 13.92 -3.57 -2.23
CA LEU A 125 13.67 -4.27 -0.98
C LEU A 125 14.09 -5.75 -1.07
N ARG A 126 13.74 -6.43 -2.17
CA ARG A 126 14.16 -7.81 -2.42
C ARG A 126 15.68 -7.94 -2.42
N HIS A 127 16.38 -7.03 -3.09
CA HIS A 127 17.84 -7.01 -3.09
C HIS A 127 18.41 -6.84 -1.68
N VAL A 128 17.84 -5.96 -0.86
CA VAL A 128 18.25 -5.81 0.55
C VAL A 128 18.04 -7.11 1.34
N CYS A 129 16.89 -7.78 1.18
CA CYS A 129 16.64 -9.08 1.82
C CYS A 129 17.66 -10.14 1.37
N ASP A 130 18.02 -10.18 0.08
CA ASP A 130 19.04 -11.11 -0.44
C ASP A 130 20.42 -10.85 0.20
N LEU A 131 20.76 -9.59 0.49
CA LEU A 131 22.00 -9.23 1.20
C LEU A 131 21.99 -9.74 2.65
N TYR A 132 20.85 -9.66 3.35
CA TYR A 132 20.70 -10.28 4.68
C TYR A 132 20.85 -11.80 4.59
N ALA A 133 20.16 -12.44 3.64
CA ALA A 133 20.22 -13.88 3.44
C ALA A 133 21.64 -14.39 3.13
N ALA A 134 22.45 -13.62 2.37
CA ALA A 134 23.84 -13.94 2.09
C ALA A 134 24.73 -13.99 3.36
N GLN A 135 24.32 -13.30 4.44
CA GLN A 135 24.95 -13.38 5.75
C GLN A 135 24.34 -14.47 6.66
N GLY A 136 23.33 -15.20 6.17
CA GLY A 136 22.52 -16.13 6.97
C GLY A 136 21.58 -15.43 7.94
N TRP A 137 21.18 -14.19 7.66
CA TRP A 137 20.24 -13.41 8.47
C TRP A 137 18.84 -13.40 7.86
N ASP A 138 17.82 -13.38 8.72
CA ASP A 138 16.42 -13.29 8.34
C ASP A 138 15.83 -11.98 8.91
N PRO A 139 15.62 -10.95 8.08
CA PRO A 139 15.14 -9.67 8.55
C PRO A 139 13.64 -9.75 8.91
N VAL A 140 13.26 -9.03 9.98
CA VAL A 140 11.87 -8.94 10.45
C VAL A 140 11.56 -7.47 10.74
N VAL A 141 10.41 -6.98 10.26
CA VAL A 141 10.00 -5.57 10.39
C VAL A 141 8.60 -5.49 11.00
N ALA A 142 8.42 -4.55 11.92
CA ALA A 142 7.13 -4.17 12.50
C ALA A 142 6.90 -2.67 12.21
N PRO A 143 5.96 -2.31 11.32
CA PRO A 143 5.63 -0.90 11.10
C PRO A 143 4.66 -0.37 12.17
N GLU A 144 4.96 0.83 12.66
CA GLU A 144 4.09 1.63 13.53
C GLU A 144 3.59 2.81 12.68
N LEU A 145 2.30 2.82 12.32
CA LEU A 145 1.74 3.83 11.43
C LEU A 145 1.04 4.92 12.23
N GLU A 146 1.76 6.01 12.47
CA GLU A 146 1.21 7.24 13.01
C GLU A 146 0.51 8.07 11.91
N PHE A 147 -0.66 8.64 12.23
CA PHE A 147 -1.40 9.53 11.35
C PHE A 147 -2.24 10.55 12.12
N TYR A 148 -2.69 11.58 11.42
CA TYR A 148 -3.57 12.61 11.98
C TYR A 148 -4.98 12.48 11.40
N LEU A 149 -5.97 12.43 12.29
CA LEU A 149 -7.36 12.71 11.93
C LEU A 149 -7.54 14.23 11.88
N VAL A 150 -8.04 14.71 10.74
CA VAL A 150 -8.30 16.13 10.51
C VAL A 150 -9.74 16.37 10.11
N ALA A 151 -10.32 17.48 10.56
CA ALA A 151 -11.57 17.97 10.06
C ALA A 151 -11.45 18.21 8.54
N ARG A 152 -12.54 17.94 7.81
CA ARG A 152 -12.60 18.20 6.36
C ARG A 152 -12.19 19.64 6.08
N ASN A 153 -11.10 19.81 5.37
CA ASN A 153 -10.60 21.11 4.95
C ASN A 153 -10.76 21.25 3.45
N THR A 154 -11.58 22.20 3.01
CA THR A 154 -11.79 22.51 1.59
C THR A 154 -10.96 23.70 1.13
N ASP A 155 -10.29 24.39 2.04
CA ASP A 155 -9.48 25.57 1.76
C ASP A 155 -8.02 25.31 2.18
N PRO A 156 -7.11 25.08 1.22
CA PRO A 156 -5.71 24.76 1.52
C PRO A 156 -4.97 25.90 2.24
N ASP A 157 -5.50 27.13 2.20
CA ASP A 157 -4.88 28.28 2.88
C ASP A 157 -5.23 28.33 4.38
N VAL A 158 -6.17 27.50 4.85
CA VAL A 158 -6.59 27.42 6.25
C VAL A 158 -5.84 26.28 6.96
N PRO A 159 -5.31 26.50 8.18
CA PRO A 159 -4.68 25.43 8.95
C PRO A 159 -5.62 24.25 9.23
N LEU A 160 -5.06 23.03 9.17
CA LEU A 160 -5.77 21.82 9.57
C LEU A 160 -6.18 21.90 11.05
N LYS A 161 -7.34 21.32 11.36
CA LYS A 161 -7.92 21.28 12.70
C LYS A 161 -8.31 19.85 13.06
N PRO A 162 -8.27 19.46 14.34
CA PRO A 162 -8.83 18.18 14.76
C PRO A 162 -10.33 18.08 14.44
N PRO A 163 -10.83 16.90 14.06
CA PRO A 163 -12.25 16.68 13.82
C PRO A 163 -13.07 16.79 15.11
N VAL A 164 -14.38 16.84 14.95
CA VAL A 164 -15.33 16.77 16.06
C VAL A 164 -15.63 15.30 16.35
N GLY A 165 -15.39 14.87 17.58
CA GLY A 165 -15.68 13.51 18.05
C GLY A 165 -17.16 13.28 18.34
N ARG A 166 -17.52 12.06 18.76
CA ARG A 166 -18.90 11.66 19.08
C ARG A 166 -19.57 12.54 20.14
N SER A 167 -18.79 13.14 21.05
CA SER A 167 -19.31 14.06 22.07
C SER A 167 -19.77 15.42 21.51
N GLY A 168 -19.55 15.67 20.22
CA GLY A 168 -19.80 16.95 19.57
C GLY A 168 -18.72 17.99 19.87
N ARG A 169 -17.57 17.58 20.45
CA ARG A 169 -16.43 18.45 20.76
C ARG A 169 -15.21 18.02 19.96
N SER A 170 -14.39 18.98 19.57
CA SER A 170 -13.05 18.72 19.05
C SER A 170 -12.08 18.54 20.21
N GLU A 171 -11.06 17.72 19.98
CA GLU A 171 -9.94 17.61 20.90
C GLU A 171 -9.18 18.95 20.98
N THR A 172 -8.91 19.42 22.20
CA THR A 172 -8.28 20.72 22.45
C THR A 172 -6.88 20.62 23.07
N SER A 173 -6.44 19.42 23.45
CA SER A 173 -5.17 19.21 24.14
C SER A 173 -4.54 17.87 23.73
N ARG A 174 -3.27 17.67 24.05
CA ARG A 174 -2.51 16.45 23.80
C ARG A 174 -2.94 15.36 24.80
N GLN A 175 -3.59 14.31 24.34
CA GLN A 175 -4.18 13.25 25.19
C GLN A 175 -3.51 11.88 24.95
N ALA A 176 -2.17 11.85 24.87
CA ALA A 176 -1.43 10.60 24.65
C ALA A 176 -1.89 9.47 25.56
N TYR A 177 -2.15 8.29 24.96
CA TYR A 177 -2.70 7.08 25.59
C TYR A 177 -4.09 7.24 26.24
N SER A 178 -4.85 8.29 25.92
CA SER A 178 -6.19 8.48 26.46
C SER A 178 -7.22 7.59 25.73
N ILE A 179 -7.76 6.63 26.48
CA ILE A 179 -8.87 5.78 26.00
C ILE A 179 -10.10 6.61 25.66
N ASP A 180 -10.40 7.66 26.43
CA ASP A 180 -11.54 8.54 26.12
C ASP A 180 -11.35 9.29 24.81
N ALA A 181 -10.11 9.71 24.49
CA ALA A 181 -9.81 10.41 23.24
C ALA A 181 -9.84 9.47 22.02
N VAL A 182 -9.39 8.22 22.15
CA VAL A 182 -9.60 7.19 21.10
C VAL A 182 -11.10 6.96 20.90
N ASN A 183 -11.83 6.80 22.02
CA ASN A 183 -13.24 6.43 21.95
C ASN A 183 -14.11 7.52 21.30
N GLU A 184 -13.65 8.77 21.26
CA GLU A 184 -14.34 9.84 20.54
C GLU A 184 -14.52 9.55 19.04
N PHE A 185 -13.68 8.67 18.47
CA PHE A 185 -13.69 8.27 17.07
C PHE A 185 -13.97 6.78 16.87
N ASP A 186 -14.58 6.11 17.86
CA ASP A 186 -14.94 4.67 17.81
C ASP A 186 -15.51 4.21 16.45
N PRO A 187 -16.52 4.88 15.84
CA PRO A 187 -17.09 4.40 14.59
C PRO A 187 -16.08 4.31 13.44
N LEU A 188 -15.11 5.22 13.38
CA LEU A 188 -14.06 5.19 12.36
C LEU A 188 -13.13 3.99 12.59
N PHE A 189 -12.73 3.74 13.82
CA PHE A 189 -11.79 2.66 14.11
C PHE A 189 -12.44 1.28 13.96
N GLU A 190 -13.72 1.14 14.27
CA GLU A 190 -14.49 -0.07 13.95
C GLU A 190 -14.48 -0.35 12.44
N ASP A 191 -14.68 0.67 11.60
CA ASP A 191 -14.57 0.52 10.14
C ASP A 191 -13.14 0.12 9.71
N VAL A 192 -12.11 0.75 10.29
CA VAL A 192 -10.71 0.41 10.02
C VAL A 192 -10.40 -1.03 10.40
N TYR A 193 -10.83 -1.50 11.58
CA TYR A 193 -10.64 -2.90 12.00
C TYR A 193 -11.38 -3.87 11.09
N ALA A 194 -12.64 -3.58 10.76
CA ALA A 194 -13.43 -4.41 9.85
C ALA A 194 -12.80 -4.49 8.45
N TYR A 195 -12.19 -3.40 7.96
CA TYR A 195 -11.47 -3.40 6.69
C TYR A 195 -10.14 -4.14 6.78
N CYS A 196 -9.38 -3.96 7.86
CA CYS A 196 -8.14 -4.70 8.09
C CYS A 196 -8.39 -6.20 8.15
N GLU A 197 -9.46 -6.65 8.83
CA GLU A 197 -9.84 -8.06 8.88
C GLU A 197 -10.15 -8.61 7.47
N LYS A 198 -10.99 -7.90 6.69
CA LYS A 198 -11.31 -8.27 5.30
C LYS A 198 -10.08 -8.29 4.38
N MET A 199 -9.15 -7.37 4.62
CA MET A 199 -7.88 -7.27 3.90
C MET A 199 -6.78 -8.16 4.52
N GLU A 200 -7.11 -9.01 5.49
CA GLU A 200 -6.17 -9.92 6.14
C GLU A 200 -4.89 -9.21 6.63
N LEU A 201 -5.03 -7.97 7.10
CA LEU A 201 -3.95 -7.17 7.68
C LEU A 201 -3.81 -7.51 9.17
N ASN A 202 -2.58 -7.77 9.59
CA ASN A 202 -2.30 -8.24 10.95
C ASN A 202 -2.12 -7.05 11.90
N VAL A 203 -3.22 -6.37 12.21
CA VAL A 203 -3.24 -5.24 13.16
C VAL A 203 -3.09 -5.77 14.60
N ASP A 204 -2.24 -5.12 15.38
CA ASP A 204 -1.96 -5.45 16.78
C ASP A 204 -2.70 -4.51 17.74
N THR A 205 -2.36 -3.22 17.70
CA THR A 205 -2.89 -2.21 18.63
C THR A 205 -3.22 -0.90 17.94
N LEU A 206 -4.12 -0.13 18.56
CA LEU A 206 -4.44 1.26 18.23
C LEU A 206 -4.23 2.11 19.49
N ILE A 207 -3.52 3.21 19.35
CA ILE A 207 -3.27 4.16 20.44
C ILE A 207 -3.51 5.61 20.00
N HIS A 208 -3.84 6.45 20.99
CA HIS A 208 -3.84 7.91 20.83
C HIS A 208 -2.44 8.44 21.13
N GLU A 209 -1.92 9.29 20.27
CA GLU A 209 -0.55 9.78 20.29
C GLU A 209 -0.41 11.20 20.88
N VAL A 210 0.80 11.75 20.85
CA VAL A 210 1.10 13.06 21.49
C VAL A 210 0.32 14.24 20.86
N GLY A 211 0.00 14.20 19.58
CA GLY A 211 -0.70 15.27 18.86
C GLY A 211 -2.22 15.23 19.03
N ALA A 212 -2.88 16.40 18.92
CA ALA A 212 -4.34 16.44 18.90
C ALA A 212 -4.85 15.79 17.60
N GLY A 213 -5.72 14.78 17.74
CA GLY A 213 -6.16 13.94 16.63
C GLY A 213 -5.07 13.03 16.06
N GLN A 214 -3.90 12.90 16.72
CA GLN A 214 -2.85 11.98 16.30
C GLN A 214 -3.13 10.58 16.85
N MET A 215 -3.02 9.58 15.99
CA MET A 215 -3.32 8.19 16.28
C MET A 215 -2.20 7.34 15.72
N GLU A 216 -2.06 6.12 16.23
CA GLU A 216 -1.11 5.14 15.72
C GLU A 216 -1.78 3.78 15.63
N ILE A 217 -1.57 3.09 14.51
CA ILE A 217 -1.93 1.69 14.33
C ILE A 217 -0.64 0.87 14.18
N ASN A 218 -0.51 -0.14 15.03
CA ASN A 218 0.60 -1.08 15.01
C ASN A 218 0.23 -2.36 14.27
N PHE A 219 1.21 -2.91 13.57
CA PHE A 219 1.08 -4.19 12.89
C PHE A 219 2.05 -5.20 13.48
N PHE A 220 1.63 -6.46 13.54
CA PHE A 220 2.53 -7.54 13.89
C PHE A 220 3.70 -7.59 12.92
N HIS A 221 4.87 -7.97 13.45
CA HIS A 221 6.06 -8.10 12.64
C HIS A 221 5.97 -9.26 11.65
N ALA A 222 6.59 -9.10 10.49
CA ALA A 222 6.70 -10.12 9.46
C ALA A 222 8.01 -9.97 8.67
N HIS A 223 8.23 -10.88 7.73
CA HIS A 223 9.25 -10.69 6.70
C HIS A 223 8.94 -9.40 5.91
N PRO A 224 9.93 -8.59 5.50
CA PRO A 224 9.70 -7.26 4.93
C PRO A 224 8.90 -7.21 3.62
N LEU A 225 8.87 -8.31 2.85
CA LEU A 225 8.36 -8.37 1.48
C LEU A 225 6.94 -8.93 1.37
#